data_AF-A0A2T7G3Z7-F1
#
_entry.id   AF-A0A2T7G3Z7-F1
#
_cell.length_a   1.000
_cell.length_b   1.000
_cell.length_c   1.000
_cell.angle_alpha   90.00
_cell.angle_beta   90.00
_cell.angle_gamma   90.00
#
_symmetry.space_group_name_H-M   'P 1'
#
loop_
_entity.id
_entity.type
_entity.pdbx_description
1 polymer ?
#
loop_
_entity_poly.entity_id
_entity_poly.type
_entity_poly.pdbx_seq_one_letter_code
_entity_poly.pdbx_strand_id
1 'polypeptide(L)'
;MDGKDTQTTDATYVSQSFSAGSYVIKPTEDFFNSWSRWRTSSGCDADGANCTKGFEFSFAFFLPESITDTGKVGISSYGPINPSAVNLVNQSRATDGTFFGTGALAFDDVKNTILAKFTLDTDQDVGFFIYDDYIKDNRGGVSIEVSPVPLPAGLPLLLLGLGSLAFVRRKKA
;
A
#
# COMPACT_ATOMS: atom_id res chain seq x y z
N MET A 1 -22.78 25.82 -2.27
CA MET A 1 -21.45 25.72 -1.63
C MET A 1 -21.15 24.23 -1.57
N ASP A 2 -20.15 23.80 -2.35
CA ASP A 2 -19.81 22.40 -2.66
C ASP A 2 -19.02 21.78 -1.50
N GLY A 3 -19.66 20.91 -0.73
CA GLY A 3 -19.15 20.30 0.51
C GLY A 3 -18.15 19.18 0.26
N LYS A 4 -17.03 19.49 -0.39
CA LYS A 4 -15.90 18.56 -0.59
C LYS A 4 -14.74 18.89 0.35
N ASP A 5 -15.06 19.16 1.61
CA ASP A 5 -14.06 19.27 2.66
C ASP A 5 -14.55 18.50 3.88
N THR A 6 -14.06 17.28 4.01
CA THR A 6 -13.65 16.61 5.25
C THR A 6 -13.38 15.16 4.93
N GLN A 7 -12.20 14.69 5.32
CA GLN A 7 -11.93 13.28 5.54
C GLN A 7 -13.15 12.66 6.23
N THR A 8 -13.85 11.76 5.54
CA THR A 8 -14.98 11.05 6.11
C THR A 8 -14.46 10.33 7.36
N THR A 9 -15.01 10.70 8.52
CA THR A 9 -14.68 10.21 9.87
C THR A 9 -14.92 8.71 10.09
N ASP A 10 -15.14 7.99 9.00
CA ASP A 10 -15.58 6.62 8.95
C ASP A 10 -14.48 5.69 8.41
N ALA A 11 -13.36 6.21 7.88
CA ALA A 11 -12.22 5.35 7.55
C ALA A 11 -11.55 4.82 8.83
N THR A 12 -11.33 3.51 8.93
CA THR A 12 -10.44 2.97 9.96
C THR A 12 -9.01 3.39 9.60
N TYR A 13 -8.50 4.36 10.36
CA TYR A 13 -7.22 5.01 10.13
C TYR A 13 -6.19 4.53 11.15
N VAL A 14 -5.00 4.16 10.66
CA VAL A 14 -3.84 3.83 11.49
C VAL A 14 -2.65 4.65 11.01
N SER A 15 -1.91 5.25 11.95
CA SER A 15 -0.68 5.98 11.66
C SER A 15 0.51 5.25 12.27
N GLN A 16 1.64 5.22 11.57
CA GLN A 16 2.89 4.66 12.07
C GLN A 16 4.05 5.58 11.69
N SER A 17 4.92 5.89 12.64
CA SER A 17 6.14 6.66 12.40
C SER A 17 7.20 5.80 11.72
N PHE A 18 7.83 6.36 10.68
CA PHE A 18 8.95 5.76 9.96
C PHE A 18 10.10 6.76 9.86
N SER A 19 11.34 6.26 9.85
CA SER A 19 12.50 7.09 9.57
C SER A 19 12.64 7.40 8.08
N ALA A 20 13.49 8.37 7.73
CA ALA A 20 13.88 8.60 6.35
C ALA A 20 14.43 7.30 5.72
N GLY A 21 14.01 6.98 4.50
CA GLY A 21 14.38 5.75 3.82
C GLY A 21 13.35 5.27 2.79
N SER A 22 13.70 4.21 2.06
CA SER A 22 12.79 3.53 1.14
C SER A 22 12.18 2.30 1.80
N TYR A 23 10.90 2.07 1.56
CA TYR A 23 10.10 1.01 2.16
C TYR A 23 9.34 0.22 1.10
N VAL A 24 9.07 -1.05 1.40
CA VAL A 24 8.14 -1.89 0.63
C VAL A 24 6.99 -2.32 1.53
N ILE A 25 5.81 -2.43 0.93
CA ILE A 25 4.63 -2.98 1.58
C ILE A 25 4.31 -4.34 0.95
N LYS A 26 4.11 -5.34 1.79
CA LYS A 26 3.70 -6.69 1.40
C LYS A 26 2.49 -7.15 2.20
N PRO A 27 1.67 -8.08 1.68
CA PRO A 27 0.67 -8.75 2.49
C PRO A 27 1.36 -9.59 3.58
N THR A 28 0.72 -9.72 4.73
CA THR A 28 1.13 -10.68 5.76
C THR A 28 -0.10 -11.36 6.37
N GLU A 29 0.05 -12.63 6.74
CA GLU A 29 -1.03 -13.45 7.30
C GLU A 29 -0.99 -13.38 8.84
N ASP A 30 -1.23 -12.18 9.37
CA ASP A 30 -1.21 -11.93 10.82
C ASP A 30 -2.64 -11.93 11.40
N PHE A 31 -3.23 -10.76 11.68
CA PHE A 31 -4.57 -10.67 12.27
C PHE A 31 -5.70 -10.75 11.25
N PHE A 32 -5.49 -10.27 10.03
CA PHE A 32 -6.51 -10.22 8.99
C PHE A 32 -5.97 -10.59 7.61
N ASN A 33 -6.65 -11.51 6.94
CA ASN A 33 -6.29 -11.94 5.59
C ASN A 33 -6.78 -10.92 4.54
N SER A 34 -8.01 -10.44 4.67
CA SER A 34 -8.59 -9.44 3.77
C SER A 34 -9.93 -8.93 4.32
N TRP A 35 -10.53 -7.95 3.63
CA TRP A 35 -11.76 -7.31 4.07
C TRP A 35 -12.80 -7.29 2.96
N SER A 36 -14.03 -6.96 3.32
CA SER A 36 -15.15 -6.83 2.40
C SER A 36 -15.94 -5.58 2.75
N ARG A 37 -16.34 -4.83 1.71
CA ARG A 37 -17.27 -3.69 1.75
C ARG A 37 -18.71 -4.10 2.03
N TRP A 38 -18.97 -5.40 2.08
CA TRP A 38 -20.31 -5.93 2.17
C TRP A 38 -20.40 -6.93 3.30
N ARG A 39 -21.57 -6.96 3.93
CA ARG A 39 -21.89 -7.95 4.96
C ARG A 39 -21.82 -9.40 4.48
N THR A 40 -22.04 -9.62 3.19
CA THR A 40 -22.12 -10.97 2.57
C THR A 40 -21.48 -10.98 1.18
N SER A 41 -20.88 -12.11 0.82
CA SER A 41 -20.39 -12.38 -0.53
C SER A 41 -21.52 -12.92 -1.42
N SER A 42 -21.55 -12.58 -2.70
CA SER A 42 -22.56 -13.04 -3.65
C SER A 42 -22.11 -12.93 -5.10
N GLY A 43 -22.68 -13.76 -5.98
CA GLY A 43 -22.43 -13.71 -7.41
C GLY A 43 -21.05 -14.24 -7.81
N CYS A 44 -20.51 -15.17 -7.02
CA CYS A 44 -19.23 -15.82 -7.30
C CYS A 44 -19.41 -16.98 -8.29
N ASP A 45 -18.34 -17.34 -8.99
CA ASP A 45 -18.25 -18.59 -9.74
C ASP A 45 -18.08 -19.82 -8.82
N ALA A 46 -17.89 -20.99 -9.42
CA ALA A 46 -17.73 -22.26 -8.69
C ALA A 46 -16.46 -22.33 -7.83
N ASP A 47 -15.43 -21.54 -8.17
CA ASP A 47 -14.17 -21.48 -7.44
C ASP A 47 -14.20 -20.43 -6.32
N GLY A 48 -15.32 -19.72 -6.17
CA GLY A 48 -15.45 -18.62 -5.22
C GLY A 48 -14.69 -17.37 -5.67
N ALA A 49 -14.37 -17.25 -6.95
CA ALA A 49 -13.79 -16.07 -7.55
C ALA A 49 -14.88 -15.27 -8.31
N ASN A 50 -14.45 -14.18 -8.94
CA ASN A 50 -15.28 -13.35 -9.82
C ASN A 50 -16.61 -12.91 -9.18
N CYS A 51 -16.63 -12.68 -7.87
CA CYS A 51 -17.85 -12.31 -7.16
C CYS A 51 -18.29 -10.89 -7.54
N THR A 52 -19.61 -10.66 -7.60
CA THR A 52 -20.17 -9.29 -7.67
C THR A 52 -20.02 -8.56 -6.33
N LYS A 53 -20.08 -9.31 -5.22
CA LYS A 53 -19.79 -8.83 -3.86
C LYS A 53 -18.92 -9.85 -3.16
N GLY A 54 -17.87 -9.40 -2.50
CA GLY A 54 -16.97 -10.32 -1.81
C GLY A 54 -15.82 -9.62 -1.10
N PHE A 55 -14.82 -10.41 -0.75
CA PHE A 55 -13.58 -9.96 -0.15
C PHE A 55 -12.61 -9.43 -1.22
N GLU A 56 -11.79 -8.46 -0.81
CA GLU A 56 -10.66 -7.94 -1.56
C GLU A 56 -9.49 -7.70 -0.60
N PHE A 57 -8.26 -7.83 -1.09
CA PHE A 57 -7.09 -7.32 -0.39
C PHE A 57 -6.82 -5.90 -0.88
N SER A 58 -7.39 -4.91 -0.18
CA SER A 58 -7.21 -3.50 -0.54
C SER A 58 -6.94 -2.61 0.65
N PHE A 59 -6.09 -1.61 0.44
CA PHE A 59 -5.80 -0.53 1.38
C PHE A 59 -5.23 0.66 0.61
N ALA A 60 -5.19 1.80 1.28
CA ALA A 60 -4.49 2.98 0.83
C ALA A 60 -3.56 3.50 1.92
N PHE A 61 -2.52 4.23 1.50
CA PHE A 61 -1.67 4.98 2.40
C PHE A 61 -1.39 6.38 1.87
N PHE A 62 -1.02 7.29 2.78
CA PHE A 62 -0.63 8.65 2.43
C PHE A 62 0.63 9.11 3.18
N LEU A 63 1.37 10.00 2.52
CA LEU A 63 2.55 10.67 3.07
C LEU A 63 2.19 12.13 3.36
N PRO A 64 2.42 12.68 4.56
CA PRO A 64 2.07 14.05 4.93
C PRO A 64 2.63 15.11 3.98
N GLU A 65 3.86 14.93 3.51
CA GLU A 65 4.52 15.85 2.58
C GLU A 65 3.96 15.79 1.14
N SER A 66 3.16 14.78 0.80
CA SER A 66 2.49 14.64 -0.51
C SER A 66 1.16 15.39 -0.62
N ILE A 67 0.74 16.08 0.45
CA ILE A 67 -0.45 16.96 0.45
C ILE A 67 -0.04 18.30 -0.18
N THR A 68 0.05 18.35 -1.50
CA THR A 68 0.12 19.65 -2.20
C THR A 68 -1.25 20.34 -2.14
N ASP A 69 -1.21 21.68 -2.11
CA ASP A 69 -2.25 22.71 -1.87
C ASP A 69 -3.49 22.69 -2.81
N THR A 70 -3.85 21.51 -3.32
CA THR A 70 -5.10 21.21 -4.03
C THR A 70 -5.86 20.02 -3.42
N GLY A 71 -5.48 19.57 -2.21
CA GLY A 71 -6.19 18.51 -1.48
C GLY A 71 -6.08 17.11 -2.12
N LYS A 72 -5.15 16.94 -3.08
CA LYS A 72 -4.89 15.63 -3.69
C LYS A 72 -3.82 14.89 -2.89
N VAL A 73 -4.29 14.08 -1.96
CA VAL A 73 -3.50 13.03 -1.33
C VAL A 73 -3.02 12.07 -2.42
N GLY A 74 -1.73 11.70 -2.40
CA GLY A 74 -1.19 10.59 -3.18
C GLY A 74 -1.78 9.27 -2.67
N ILE A 75 -3.06 9.04 -2.91
CA ILE A 75 -3.78 7.82 -2.50
C ILE A 75 -3.36 6.72 -3.46
N SER A 76 -2.60 5.76 -2.96
CA SER A 76 -2.39 4.50 -3.66
C SER A 76 -3.36 3.47 -3.09
N SER A 77 -4.59 3.41 -3.60
CA SER A 77 -5.44 2.25 -3.28
C SER A 77 -5.10 1.08 -4.20
N TYR A 78 -4.86 -0.07 -3.58
CA TYR A 78 -4.66 -1.34 -4.27
C TYR A 78 -5.97 -2.10 -4.23
N GLY A 79 -6.63 -2.30 -5.36
CA GLY A 79 -7.67 -3.33 -5.48
C GLY A 79 -7.09 -4.59 -6.11
N PRO A 80 -7.91 -5.58 -6.47
CA PRO A 80 -7.49 -6.66 -7.34
C PRO A 80 -7.28 -6.06 -8.74
N ILE A 81 -6.04 -5.68 -9.07
CA ILE A 81 -5.70 -5.06 -10.35
C ILE A 81 -4.63 -5.87 -11.07
N ASN A 82 -4.97 -6.21 -12.31
CA ASN A 82 -4.07 -6.44 -13.43
C ASN A 82 -2.81 -5.54 -13.31
N PRO A 83 -1.59 -6.10 -13.25
CA PRO A 83 -0.35 -5.39 -12.88
C PRO A 83 0.14 -4.32 -13.88
N SER A 84 -0.68 -3.92 -14.86
CA SER A 84 -0.30 -3.01 -15.94
C SER A 84 -0.64 -1.52 -15.71
N ALA A 85 -1.25 -1.16 -14.58
CA ALA A 85 -1.71 0.21 -14.31
C ALA A 85 -1.05 0.85 -13.06
N VAL A 86 0.28 0.91 -13.04
CA VAL A 86 1.01 1.81 -12.13
C VAL A 86 1.09 3.19 -12.80
N ASN A 87 -0.04 3.90 -12.83
CA ASN A 87 -0.05 5.35 -13.05
C ASN A 87 -1.19 5.99 -12.24
N LEU A 88 -0.77 6.71 -11.20
CA LEU A 88 -1.54 7.26 -10.09
C LEU A 88 -2.40 8.46 -10.50
N VAL A 89 -3.50 8.26 -11.23
CA VAL A 89 -4.58 9.28 -11.35
C VAL A 89 -5.96 8.67 -11.63
N ASN A 90 -6.06 7.44 -12.12
CA ASN A 90 -7.33 6.78 -12.40
C ASN A 90 -7.27 5.36 -11.88
N GLN A 91 -7.55 5.21 -10.60
CA GLN A 91 -7.90 3.91 -10.07
C GLN A 91 -9.22 3.51 -10.72
N SER A 92 -9.14 2.66 -11.75
CA SER A 92 -10.31 1.92 -12.18
C SER A 92 -10.74 1.10 -10.97
N ARG A 93 -11.81 1.57 -10.31
CA ARG A 93 -12.69 0.78 -9.46
C ARG A 93 -12.61 -0.67 -9.92
N ALA A 94 -12.22 -1.57 -9.02
CA ALA A 94 -12.19 -3.00 -9.28
C ALA A 94 -13.47 -3.34 -10.07
N THR A 95 -13.33 -3.63 -11.36
CA THR A 95 -14.49 -3.87 -12.22
C THR A 95 -15.16 -5.14 -11.71
N ASP A 96 -16.48 -5.20 -11.82
CA ASP A 96 -17.28 -6.36 -11.43
C ASP A 96 -16.58 -7.67 -11.85
N GLY A 97 -16.39 -8.59 -10.90
CA GLY A 97 -15.66 -9.85 -11.13
C GLY A 97 -14.25 -9.93 -10.56
N THR A 98 -13.88 -9.09 -9.59
CA THR A 98 -12.55 -9.11 -8.96
C THR A 98 -12.57 -9.45 -7.47
N PHE A 99 -13.76 -9.66 -6.90
CA PHE A 99 -13.94 -10.03 -5.50
C PHE A 99 -13.94 -11.55 -5.31
N PHE A 100 -13.65 -11.98 -4.08
CA PHE A 100 -13.59 -13.37 -3.70
C PHE A 100 -14.65 -13.74 -2.65
N GLY A 101 -15.09 -14.99 -2.66
CA GLY A 101 -16.13 -15.48 -1.76
C GLY A 101 -15.69 -15.48 -0.31
N THR A 102 -14.38 -15.68 -0.08
CA THR A 102 -13.76 -15.73 1.24
C THR A 102 -12.53 -14.83 1.32
N GLY A 103 -12.16 -14.47 2.54
CA GLY A 103 -11.00 -13.61 2.74
C GLY A 103 -9.66 -14.30 2.46
N ALA A 104 -9.58 -15.62 2.63
CA ALA A 104 -8.38 -16.40 2.30
C ALA A 104 -8.09 -16.40 0.79
N LEU A 105 -9.13 -16.55 -0.04
CA LEU A 105 -8.95 -16.51 -1.50
C LEU A 105 -8.45 -15.14 -1.99
N ALA A 106 -8.97 -14.05 -1.40
CA ALA A 106 -8.49 -12.70 -1.71
C ALA A 106 -7.03 -12.47 -1.28
N PHE A 107 -6.60 -13.05 -0.16
CA PHE A 107 -5.22 -12.98 0.29
C PHE A 107 -4.28 -13.83 -0.58
N ASP A 108 -4.70 -15.04 -0.94
CA ASP A 108 -3.93 -15.97 -1.77
C ASP A 108 -3.58 -15.39 -3.14
N ASP A 109 -4.45 -14.55 -3.70
CA ASP A 109 -4.23 -13.82 -4.95
C ASP A 109 -3.03 -12.86 -4.86
N VAL A 110 -2.79 -12.25 -3.69
CA VAL A 110 -1.78 -11.20 -3.52
C VAL A 110 -0.56 -11.59 -2.69
N LYS A 111 -0.61 -12.66 -1.90
CA LYS A 111 0.38 -12.98 -0.84
C LYS A 111 1.85 -13.02 -1.28
N ASN A 112 2.12 -13.30 -2.55
CA ASN A 112 3.47 -13.38 -3.11
C ASN A 112 3.90 -12.11 -3.86
N THR A 113 3.16 -11.01 -3.71
CA THR A 113 3.39 -9.76 -4.44
C THR A 113 3.98 -8.67 -3.55
N ILE A 114 4.67 -7.71 -4.17
CA ILE A 114 4.94 -6.42 -3.55
C ILE A 114 3.76 -5.53 -3.89
N LEU A 115 3.05 -5.07 -2.86
CA LEU A 115 1.89 -4.19 -3.03
C LEU A 115 2.38 -2.82 -3.45
N ALA A 116 3.19 -2.17 -2.62
CA ALA A 116 3.65 -0.81 -2.86
C ALA A 116 5.10 -0.58 -2.45
N LYS A 117 5.64 0.55 -2.89
CA LYS A 117 6.92 1.10 -2.44
C LYS A 117 6.78 2.60 -2.23
N PHE A 118 7.42 3.13 -1.21
CA PHE A 118 7.51 4.57 -0.97
C PHE A 118 8.88 4.94 -0.41
N THR A 119 9.24 6.21 -0.52
CA THR A 119 10.48 6.76 0.06
C THR A 119 10.13 7.99 0.87
N LEU A 120 10.77 8.14 2.02
CA LEU A 120 10.67 9.29 2.90
C LEU A 120 12.03 10.00 2.93
N ASP A 121 12.03 11.31 2.71
CA ASP A 121 13.25 12.13 2.80
C ASP A 121 13.56 12.52 4.25
N THR A 122 12.54 12.51 5.10
CA THR A 122 12.59 12.86 6.53
C THR A 122 11.86 11.81 7.36
N ASP A 123 12.13 11.78 8.67
CA ASP A 123 11.35 10.99 9.62
C ASP A 123 9.93 11.55 9.68
N GLN A 124 8.92 10.73 9.37
CA GLN A 124 7.52 11.16 9.34
C GLN A 124 6.54 10.02 9.59
N ASP A 125 5.31 10.40 9.91
CA ASP A 125 4.19 9.48 10.08
C ASP A 125 3.59 9.11 8.71
N VAL A 126 3.36 7.82 8.48
CA VAL A 126 2.63 7.33 7.30
C VAL A 126 1.26 6.83 7.76
N GLY A 127 0.23 7.37 7.13
CA GLY A 127 -1.15 7.02 7.39
C GLY A 127 -1.64 5.89 6.49
N PHE A 128 -2.33 4.90 7.05
CA PHE A 128 -2.94 3.77 6.36
C PHE A 128 -4.44 3.73 6.62
N PHE A 129 -5.22 3.38 5.60
CA PHE A 129 -6.66 3.26 5.73
C PHE A 129 -7.27 2.30 4.71
N ILE A 130 -8.46 1.83 5.05
CA ILE A 130 -9.37 1.17 4.13
C ILE A 130 -10.43 2.21 3.71
N TYR A 131 -10.69 2.32 2.40
CA TYR A 131 -11.67 3.26 1.87
C TYR A 131 -12.99 2.56 1.55
N ASP A 132 -14.06 3.03 2.16
CA ASP A 132 -15.42 2.63 1.87
C ASP A 132 -16.41 3.77 2.19
N ASP A 133 -17.52 3.85 1.47
CA ASP A 133 -18.56 4.87 1.67
C ASP A 133 -19.61 4.48 2.72
N TYR A 134 -19.61 3.23 3.20
CA TYR A 134 -20.54 2.76 4.23
C TYR A 134 -19.94 1.73 5.20
N ILE A 135 -19.04 2.17 6.08
CA ILE A 135 -18.26 1.26 6.94
C ILE A 135 -19.02 0.30 7.87
N LYS A 136 -20.32 0.52 8.09
CA LYS A 136 -21.10 -0.23 9.08
C LYS A 136 -21.40 -1.66 8.65
N ASP A 137 -21.27 -1.98 7.36
CA ASP A 137 -21.39 -3.34 6.85
C ASP A 137 -20.06 -3.95 6.40
N ASN A 138 -18.95 -3.26 6.68
CA ASN A 138 -17.61 -3.80 6.49
C ASN A 138 -17.36 -4.98 7.43
N ARG A 139 -16.56 -5.92 6.95
CA ARG A 139 -16.07 -7.07 7.74
C ARG A 139 -14.65 -7.44 7.35
N GLY A 140 -13.91 -8.00 8.30
CA GLY A 140 -12.51 -8.34 8.13
C GLY A 140 -11.60 -7.13 8.31
N GLY A 141 -10.42 -7.19 7.71
CA GLY A 141 -9.37 -6.17 7.75
C GLY A 141 -8.22 -6.57 6.84
N VAL A 142 -7.12 -5.82 6.83
CA VAL A 142 -5.90 -6.27 6.16
C VAL A 142 -4.73 -6.23 7.12
N SER A 143 -3.85 -7.21 7.02
CA SER A 143 -2.55 -7.19 7.65
C SER A 143 -1.48 -6.95 6.59
N ILE A 144 -0.69 -5.90 6.78
CA ILE A 144 0.41 -5.52 5.90
C ILE A 144 1.72 -5.50 6.67
N GLU A 145 2.79 -5.93 6.03
CA GLU A 145 4.16 -5.76 6.50
C GLU A 145 4.77 -4.58 5.75
N VAL A 146 5.31 -3.61 6.51
CA VAL A 146 6.10 -2.50 5.97
C VAL A 146 7.55 -2.69 6.38
N SER A 147 8.43 -2.91 5.40
CA SER A 147 9.83 -3.23 5.65
C SER A 147 10.76 -2.28 4.89
N PRO A 148 11.91 -1.87 5.47
CA PRO A 148 12.87 -1.03 4.78
C PRO A 148 13.51 -1.80 3.62
N VAL A 149 13.75 -1.11 2.51
CA VAL A 149 14.56 -1.61 1.39
C VAL A 149 16.02 -1.51 1.80
N PRO A 150 16.78 -2.62 1.89
CA PRO A 150 18.20 -2.55 2.18
C PRO A 150 18.92 -1.68 1.14
N LEU A 151 19.82 -0.81 1.61
CA LEU A 151 20.72 -0.09 0.72
C LEU A 151 21.48 -1.11 -0.15
N PRO A 152 21.72 -0.80 -1.44
CA PRO A 152 22.54 -1.67 -2.27
C PRO A 152 23.88 -1.91 -1.56
N ALA A 153 24.28 -3.18 -1.42
CA ALA A 153 25.55 -3.56 -0.79
C ALA A 153 26.78 -2.89 -1.44
N GLY A 154 26.60 -2.33 -2.64
CA GLY A 154 27.59 -1.51 -3.32
C GLY A 154 27.87 -0.14 -2.69
N LEU A 155 26.96 0.45 -1.88
CA LEU A 155 27.20 1.78 -1.31
C LEU A 155 28.37 1.78 -0.30
N PRO A 156 28.43 0.87 0.70
CA PRO A 156 29.61 0.75 1.55
C PRO A 156 30.89 0.46 0.75
N LEU A 157 30.81 -0.40 -0.26
CA LEU A 157 31.97 -0.74 -1.11
C LEU A 157 32.44 0.46 -1.95
N LEU A 158 31.51 1.26 -2.46
CA LEU A 158 31.81 2.49 -3.19
C LEU A 158 32.47 3.51 -2.26
N LEU A 159 31.95 3.70 -1.06
CA LEU A 159 32.54 4.61 -0.06
C LEU A 159 33.94 4.14 0.36
N LEU A 160 34.12 2.84 0.58
CA LEU A 160 35.43 2.25 0.84
C LEU A 160 36.38 2.43 -0.36
N GLY A 161 35.90 2.21 -1.57
CA GLY A 161 36.64 2.40 -2.82
C GLY A 161 37.10 3.84 -3.00
N LEU A 162 36.19 4.80 -2.88
CA LEU A 162 36.48 6.24 -2.97
C LEU A 162 37.43 6.69 -1.85
N GLY A 163 37.21 6.21 -0.62
CA GLY A 163 38.11 6.47 0.51
C GLY A 163 39.53 5.97 0.25
N SER A 164 39.67 4.77 -0.33
CA SER A 164 40.98 4.20 -0.68
C SER A 164 41.70 5.01 -1.76
N LEU A 165 40.98 5.46 -2.81
CA LEU A 165 41.50 6.30 -3.88
C LEU A 165 42.00 7.65 -3.36
N ALA A 166 41.22 8.30 -2.49
CA ALA A 166 41.60 9.57 -1.87
C ALA A 166 42.88 9.44 -1.03
N PHE A 167 43.01 8.34 -0.27
CA PHE A 167 44.19 8.06 0.53
C PHE A 167 45.45 7.83 -0.32
N VAL A 168 45.35 7.07 -1.41
CA VAL A 168 46.47 6.84 -2.34
C VAL A 168 46.92 8.15 -2.98
N ARG A 169 45.98 9.02 -3.38
CA ARG A 169 46.31 10.32 -3.98
C ARG A 169 47.06 11.23 -3.00
N ARG A 170 46.68 11.23 -1.71
CA ARG A 170 47.34 12.03 -0.67
C ARG A 170 48.77 11.58 -0.37
N LYS A 171 49.12 10.31 -0.60
CA LYS A 171 50.50 9.81 -0.45
C LYS A 171 51.42 10.17 -1.62
N LYS A 172 50.87 10.57 -2.78
CA LYS A 172 51.63 10.91 -3.98
C LYS A 172 51.83 12.42 -4.18
N ALA A 173 51.14 13.24 -3.41
CA ALA A 173 51.34 14.70 -3.35
C ALA A 173 52.23 15.03 -2.15
#